data_AF-A0A377ZAQ1-F1
#
_entry.id   AF-A0A377ZAQ1-F1
#
_cell.length_a   1.000
_cell.length_b   1.000
_cell.length_c   1.000
_cell.angle_alpha   90.00
_cell.angle_beta   90.00
_cell.angle_gamma   90.00
#
_symmetry.space_group_name_H-M   'P 1'
#
loop_
_entity.id
_entity.type
_entity.pdbx_description
1 polymer ?
#
loop_
_entity_poly.entity_id
_entity_poly.type
_entity_poly.pdbx_seq_one_letter_code
_entity_poly.pdbx_strand_id
1 'polypeptide(L)'
;MDMTFFRAALLGACVLLSGCDSATTPATPTATATVLDGKTMGTFWRVSVIGVDDEAKAQALRAKVQAQLDADDRLLSTWKNDSALMRFNHAATTEPWPVSEAMADIVTLSLRIGAKTHGAMDITVGPLGQPVGLWPG
;
A
#
# COMPACT_ATOMS: atom_id res chain seq x y z
N MET A 1 46.26 21.53 56.49
CA MET A 1 46.08 21.49 55.01
C MET A 1 44.80 20.72 54.68
N ASP A 2 43.69 21.05 55.34
CA ASP A 2 42.56 20.12 55.50
C ASP A 2 41.27 20.61 54.80
N MET A 3 41.14 21.92 54.58
CA MET A 3 39.91 22.50 54.05
C MET A 3 39.83 22.47 52.51
N THR A 4 40.97 22.40 51.81
CA THR A 4 41.05 22.22 50.35
C THR A 4 40.74 20.78 49.93
N PHE A 5 41.21 19.81 50.70
CA PHE A 5 40.87 18.39 50.51
C PHE A 5 39.38 18.13 50.73
N PHE A 6 38.78 18.74 51.76
CA PHE A 6 37.36 18.57 52.05
C PHE A 6 36.47 19.17 50.96
N ARG A 7 36.86 20.32 50.39
CA ARG A 7 36.16 20.96 49.26
C ARG A 7 36.28 20.16 47.96
N ALA A 8 37.46 19.59 47.69
CA ALA A 8 37.67 18.74 46.52
C ALA A 8 36.89 17.41 46.63
N ALA A 9 36.81 16.83 47.83
CA ALA A 9 36.01 15.64 48.10
C ALA A 9 34.50 15.89 47.93
N LEU A 10 34.01 17.06 48.37
CA LEU A 10 32.59 17.43 48.21
C LEU A 10 32.21 17.65 46.74
N LEU A 11 33.10 18.26 45.95
CA LEU A 11 32.91 18.46 44.51
C LEU A 11 32.96 17.14 43.73
N GLY A 12 33.81 16.19 44.13
CA GLY A 12 33.85 14.84 43.54
C GLY A 12 32.59 14.03 43.84
N ALA A 13 32.01 14.16 45.05
CA ALA A 13 30.79 13.46 45.43
C ALA A 13 29.56 13.91 44.64
N CYS A 14 29.45 15.20 44.30
CA CYS A 14 28.36 15.72 43.47
C CYS A 14 28.41 15.23 42.01
N VAL A 15 29.60 14.94 41.48
CA VAL A 15 29.76 14.39 40.11
C VAL A 15 29.34 12.92 40.05
N LEU A 16 29.45 12.18 41.16
CA LEU A 16 29.01 10.78 41.25
C LEU A 16 27.49 10.62 41.42
N LEU A 17 26.78 11.66 41.84
CA LEU A 17 25.32 11.67 41.99
C LEU A 17 24.57 12.05 40.70
N SER A 18 25.28 12.44 39.64
CA SER A 18 24.74 12.61 38.28
C SER A 18 24.66 11.29 37.50
N GLY A 19 24.56 10.16 38.23
CA GLY A 19 24.41 8.83 37.68
C GLY A 19 22.95 8.55 37.33
N CYS A 20 22.65 8.66 36.04
CA CYS A 20 21.55 7.99 35.33
C CYS A 20 20.15 8.14 35.96
N ASP A 21 19.43 9.18 35.52
CA ASP A 21 17.98 9.06 35.34
C ASP A 21 17.73 8.05 34.21
N SER A 22 17.90 6.77 34.51
CA SER A 22 17.28 5.71 33.73
C SER A 22 15.83 5.67 34.16
N ALA A 23 15.07 6.67 33.73
CA ALA A 23 13.62 6.62 33.75
C ALA A 23 13.24 5.30 33.08
N THR A 24 12.86 4.33 33.91
CA THR A 24 12.14 3.13 33.51
C THR A 24 10.80 3.63 33.02
N THR A 25 10.78 4.20 31.82
CA THR A 25 9.56 4.38 31.07
C THR A 25 9.11 2.95 30.82
N PRO A 26 7.91 2.53 31.26
CA PRO A 26 7.37 1.26 30.83
C PRO A 26 7.39 1.32 29.31
N ALA A 27 8.23 0.50 28.69
CA ALA A 27 8.20 0.32 27.26
C ALA A 27 6.83 -0.29 26.99
N THR A 28 5.83 0.57 26.76
CA THR A 28 4.62 0.16 26.06
C THR A 28 5.17 -0.42 24.77
N PRO A 29 4.98 -1.72 24.48
CA PRO A 29 5.51 -2.29 23.27
C PRO A 29 4.81 -1.56 22.12
N THR A 30 5.50 -0.57 21.56
CA THR A 30 5.10 0.08 20.31
C THR A 30 5.18 -1.02 19.29
N ALA A 31 4.05 -1.61 18.96
CA ALA A 31 3.99 -2.71 18.02
C ALA A 31 4.57 -2.23 16.69
N THR A 32 5.75 -2.74 16.34
CA THR A 32 6.47 -2.32 15.15
C THR A 32 5.69 -2.78 13.92
N ALA A 33 5.44 -1.88 12.99
CA ALA A 33 4.76 -2.23 11.75
C ALA A 33 5.71 -2.97 10.80
N THR A 34 5.26 -4.12 10.30
CA THR A 34 5.89 -4.86 9.22
C THR A 34 5.39 -4.29 7.89
N VAL A 35 6.32 -3.84 7.05
CA VAL A 35 6.02 -3.29 5.73
C VAL A 35 6.28 -4.35 4.67
N LEU A 36 5.25 -4.63 3.87
CA LEU A 36 5.29 -5.50 2.71
C LEU A 36 5.20 -4.64 1.45
N ASP A 37 5.90 -5.03 0.41
CA ASP A 37 5.88 -4.38 -0.89
C ASP A 37 6.03 -5.39 -2.02
N GLY A 38 5.69 -4.94 -3.22
CA GLY A 38 5.81 -5.69 -4.46
C GLY A 38 5.41 -4.84 -5.68
N LYS A 39 5.18 -5.50 -6.81
CA LYS A 39 4.88 -4.86 -8.10
C LYS A 39 3.58 -5.42 -8.68
N THR A 40 2.77 -4.57 -9.30
CA THR A 40 1.58 -4.97 -10.08
C THR A 40 1.13 -3.83 -10.98
N MET A 41 0.41 -4.11 -12.06
CA MET A 41 -0.25 -3.11 -12.92
C MET A 41 0.68 -1.94 -13.36
N GLY A 42 1.96 -2.23 -13.62
CA GLY A 42 2.95 -1.20 -14.02
C GLY A 42 3.42 -0.26 -12.89
N THR A 43 3.05 -0.53 -11.64
CA THR A 43 3.42 0.24 -10.44
C THR A 43 3.86 -0.66 -9.29
N PHE A 44 4.08 -0.06 -8.12
CA PHE A 44 4.44 -0.71 -6.87
C PHE A 44 3.29 -0.66 -5.88
N TRP A 45 3.12 -1.71 -5.10
CA TRP A 45 2.19 -1.73 -3.97
C TRP A 45 2.96 -1.76 -2.65
N ARG A 46 2.35 -1.21 -1.59
CA ARG A 46 2.89 -1.23 -0.23
C ARG A 46 1.77 -1.45 0.78
N VAL A 47 1.98 -2.37 1.71
CA VAL A 47 1.06 -2.71 2.79
C VAL A 47 1.81 -2.63 4.11
N SER A 48 1.32 -1.84 5.06
CA SER A 48 1.88 -1.73 6.41
C SER A 48 0.93 -2.40 7.40
N VAL A 49 1.41 -3.41 8.12
CA VAL A 49 0.61 -4.22 9.05
C VAL A 49 1.31 -4.36 10.39
N ILE A 50 0.52 -4.39 11.47
CA ILE A 50 0.99 -4.63 12.84
C ILE A 50 0.63 -6.07 13.23
N GLY A 51 1.48 -6.73 14.01
CA GLY A 51 1.22 -8.11 14.50
C GLY A 51 1.60 -9.20 13.51
N VAL A 52 2.44 -8.87 12.53
CA VAL A 52 3.06 -9.82 11.59
C VAL A 52 4.55 -9.83 11.87
N ASP A 53 4.90 -10.40 13.02
CA ASP A 53 6.24 -10.27 13.60
C ASP A 53 7.16 -11.43 13.19
N ASP A 54 6.59 -12.46 12.53
CA ASP A 54 7.28 -13.64 12.03
C ASP A 54 7.44 -13.56 10.50
N GLU A 55 8.64 -13.88 10.02
CA GLU A 55 8.99 -13.79 8.59
C GLU A 55 8.14 -14.74 7.73
N ALA A 56 7.85 -15.96 8.21
CA ALA A 56 7.01 -16.88 7.44
C ALA A 56 5.58 -16.37 7.29
N LYS A 57 5.01 -15.74 8.34
CA LYS A 57 3.73 -15.04 8.25
C LYS A 57 3.77 -13.84 7.30
N ALA A 58 4.83 -13.05 7.35
CA ALA A 58 5.03 -11.91 6.44
C ALA A 58 5.08 -12.36 4.98
N GLN A 59 5.83 -13.43 4.68
CA GLN A 59 5.91 -14.00 3.34
C GLN A 59 4.58 -14.60 2.88
N ALA A 60 3.86 -15.31 3.76
CA ALA A 60 2.54 -15.85 3.44
C ALA A 60 1.53 -14.74 3.13
N LEU A 61 1.56 -13.62 3.88
CA LEU A 61 0.72 -12.46 3.61
C LEU A 61 1.11 -11.77 2.30
N ARG A 62 2.42 -11.56 2.06
CA ARG A 62 2.93 -11.02 0.79
C ARG A 62 2.43 -11.84 -0.41
N ALA A 63 2.52 -13.17 -0.33
CA ALA A 63 2.06 -14.06 -1.39
C ALA A 63 0.54 -13.94 -1.64
N LYS A 64 -0.27 -13.81 -0.57
CA LYS A 64 -1.73 -13.60 -0.71
C LYS A 64 -2.06 -12.25 -1.35
N VAL A 65 -1.40 -11.18 -0.92
CA VAL A 65 -1.57 -9.84 -1.50
C VAL A 65 -1.20 -9.85 -2.97
N GLN A 66 -0.05 -10.44 -3.32
CA GLN A 66 0.39 -10.53 -4.71
C GLN A 66 -0.61 -11.34 -5.56
N ALA A 67 -1.07 -12.50 -5.05
CA ALA A 67 -2.03 -13.33 -5.78
C ALA A 67 -3.35 -12.61 -6.05
N GLN A 68 -3.84 -11.82 -5.08
CA GLN A 68 -5.05 -11.01 -5.28
C GLN A 68 -4.81 -9.92 -6.33
N LEU A 69 -3.70 -9.19 -6.23
CA LEU A 69 -3.36 -8.12 -7.18
C LEU A 69 -3.13 -8.66 -8.59
N ASP A 70 -2.56 -9.87 -8.74
CA ASP A 70 -2.41 -10.55 -10.02
C ASP A 70 -3.77 -10.99 -10.60
N ALA A 71 -4.74 -11.33 -9.75
CA ALA A 71 -6.11 -11.61 -10.18
C ALA A 71 -6.82 -10.34 -10.66
N ASP A 72 -6.66 -9.23 -9.93
CA ASP A 72 -7.22 -7.93 -10.31
C ASP A 72 -6.59 -7.41 -11.61
N ASP A 73 -5.28 -7.63 -11.81
CA ASP A 73 -4.57 -7.29 -13.04
C ASP A 73 -5.10 -8.12 -14.23
N ARG A 74 -5.39 -9.41 -14.04
CA ARG A 74 -6.09 -10.22 -15.07
C ARG A 74 -7.53 -9.77 -15.33
N LEU A 75 -8.17 -9.10 -14.38
CA LEU A 75 -9.52 -8.59 -14.54
C LEU A 75 -9.54 -7.27 -15.33
N LEU A 76 -8.69 -6.32 -14.94
CA LEU A 76 -8.82 -4.91 -15.30
C LEU A 76 -7.76 -4.38 -16.26
N SER A 77 -6.68 -5.11 -16.51
CA SER A 77 -5.57 -4.58 -17.30
C SER A 77 -5.94 -4.39 -18.76
N THR A 78 -5.77 -3.17 -19.26
CA THR A 78 -5.82 -2.87 -20.70
C THR A 78 -4.57 -3.36 -21.43
N TRP A 79 -3.49 -3.67 -20.71
CA TRP A 79 -2.19 -4.09 -21.28
C TRP A 79 -2.07 -5.61 -21.47
N LYS A 80 -3.04 -6.38 -20.97
CA LYS A 80 -3.11 -7.84 -21.16
C LYS A 80 -4.26 -8.16 -22.09
N ASN A 81 -3.95 -8.66 -23.28
CA ASN A 81 -4.96 -9.00 -24.30
C ASN A 81 -5.93 -10.09 -23.86
N ASP A 82 -5.55 -10.94 -22.89
CA ASP A 82 -6.39 -12.00 -22.33
C ASP A 82 -7.18 -11.57 -21.08
N SER A 83 -7.08 -10.30 -20.67
CA SER A 83 -7.83 -9.80 -19.52
C SER A 83 -9.34 -9.84 -19.76
N ALA A 84 -10.13 -9.84 -18.68
CA ALA A 84 -11.58 -9.77 -18.82
C ALA A 84 -12.02 -8.47 -19.52
N LEU A 85 -11.37 -7.35 -19.18
CA LEU A 85 -11.64 -6.05 -19.81
C LEU A 85 -11.32 -6.04 -21.30
N MET A 86 -10.17 -6.58 -21.73
CA MET A 86 -9.81 -6.62 -23.15
C MET A 86 -10.71 -7.56 -23.94
N ARG A 87 -11.14 -8.69 -23.37
CA ARG A 87 -12.16 -9.55 -23.98
C ARG A 87 -13.48 -8.82 -24.21
N PHE A 88 -13.90 -7.97 -23.26
CA PHE A 88 -15.05 -7.09 -23.44
C PHE A 88 -14.80 -6.05 -24.54
N ASN A 89 -13.65 -5.36 -24.53
CA ASN A 89 -13.32 -4.33 -25.52
C ASN A 89 -13.24 -4.87 -26.96
N HIS A 90 -12.84 -6.13 -27.14
CA HIS A 90 -12.80 -6.78 -28.45
C HIS A 90 -14.13 -7.40 -28.88
N ALA A 91 -15.13 -7.45 -28.01
CA ALA A 91 -16.42 -8.02 -28.35
C ALA A 91 -17.17 -7.11 -29.33
N ALA A 92 -17.58 -7.67 -30.47
CA ALA A 92 -18.35 -6.95 -31.50
C ALA A 92 -19.89 -7.15 -31.36
N THR A 93 -20.35 -7.57 -30.19
CA THR A 93 -21.76 -7.87 -29.90
C THR A 93 -22.43 -6.75 -29.10
N THR A 94 -23.73 -6.61 -29.26
CA THR A 94 -24.60 -5.75 -28.44
C THR A 94 -25.39 -6.54 -27.40
N GLU A 95 -25.23 -7.86 -27.37
CA GLU A 95 -25.84 -8.72 -26.36
C GLU A 95 -25.21 -8.51 -24.99
N PRO A 96 -25.95 -8.76 -23.89
CA PRO A 96 -25.40 -8.68 -22.54
C PRO A 96 -24.14 -9.56 -22.39
N TRP A 97 -23.03 -8.94 -22.01
CA TRP A 97 -21.76 -9.62 -21.83
C TRP A 97 -21.60 -10.11 -20.38
N PRO A 98 -21.35 -11.41 -20.14
CA PRO A 98 -21.16 -11.92 -18.79
C PRO A 98 -19.85 -11.40 -18.18
N VAL A 99 -19.94 -10.85 -16.97
CA VAL A 99 -18.79 -10.36 -16.21
C VAL A 99 -18.86 -10.85 -14.76
N SER A 100 -17.74 -10.80 -14.04
CA SER A 100 -17.74 -11.05 -12.60
C SER A 100 -18.49 -9.95 -11.85
N GLU A 101 -18.95 -10.26 -10.64
CA GLU A 101 -19.56 -9.27 -9.74
C GLU A 101 -18.62 -8.08 -9.49
N ALA A 102 -17.33 -8.35 -9.22
CA ALA A 102 -16.33 -7.30 -9.03
C ALA A 102 -16.22 -6.35 -10.23
N MET A 103 -16.27 -6.85 -11.46
CA MET A 103 -16.26 -6.01 -12.66
C MET A 103 -17.55 -5.18 -12.76
N ALA A 104 -18.70 -5.80 -12.50
CA ALA A 104 -19.99 -5.10 -12.53
C ALA A 104 -20.02 -3.95 -11.50
N ASP A 105 -19.48 -4.18 -10.29
CA ASP A 105 -19.37 -3.17 -9.24
C ASP A 105 -18.45 -2.01 -9.64
N ILE A 106 -17.28 -2.32 -10.20
CA ILE A 106 -16.31 -1.32 -10.65
C ILE A 106 -16.91 -0.45 -11.75
N VAL A 107 -17.54 -1.05 -12.77
CA VAL A 107 -18.19 -0.32 -13.86
C VAL A 107 -19.35 0.52 -13.33
N THR A 108 -20.19 -0.04 -12.47
CA THR A 108 -21.31 0.67 -11.86
C THR A 108 -20.85 1.88 -11.07
N LEU A 109 -19.80 1.74 -10.25
CA LEU A 109 -19.23 2.85 -9.49
C LEU A 109 -18.63 3.91 -10.43
N SER A 110 -17.90 3.48 -11.45
CA SER A 110 -17.26 4.37 -12.43
C SER A 110 -18.30 5.23 -13.16
N LEU A 111 -19.40 4.63 -13.61
CA LEU A 111 -20.53 5.34 -14.23
C LEU A 111 -21.19 6.34 -13.26
N ARG A 112 -21.35 5.97 -11.98
CA ARG A 112 -21.88 6.89 -10.95
C ARG A 112 -20.94 8.08 -10.71
N ILE A 113 -19.62 7.85 -10.70
CA ILE A 113 -18.62 8.92 -10.56
C ILE A 113 -18.67 9.82 -11.79
N GLY A 114 -18.77 9.26 -13.00
CA GLY A 114 -18.92 10.05 -14.23
C GLY A 114 -20.15 10.96 -14.19
N ALA A 115 -21.29 10.45 -13.74
CA ALA A 115 -22.49 11.26 -13.55
C ALA A 115 -22.29 12.39 -12.51
N LYS A 116 -21.69 12.08 -11.35
CA LYS A 116 -21.41 13.07 -10.29
C LYS A 116 -20.40 14.14 -10.70
N THR A 117 -19.53 13.81 -11.64
CA THR A 117 -18.50 14.72 -12.17
C THR A 117 -18.93 15.40 -13.47
N HIS A 118 -20.20 15.30 -13.86
CA HIS A 118 -20.74 15.87 -15.11
C HIS A 118 -19.95 15.46 -16.36
N GLY A 119 -19.50 14.20 -16.39
CA GLY A 119 -18.73 13.64 -17.51
C GLY A 119 -17.24 13.94 -17.47
N ALA A 120 -16.70 14.59 -16.44
CA ALA A 120 -15.26 14.82 -16.34
C ALA A 120 -14.47 13.53 -16.10
N MET A 121 -15.07 12.55 -15.41
CA MET A 121 -14.57 11.17 -15.35
C MET A 121 -15.36 10.29 -16.33
N ASP A 122 -14.71 9.77 -17.36
CA ASP A 122 -15.32 8.85 -18.33
C ASP A 122 -14.38 7.67 -18.62
N ILE A 123 -14.83 6.45 -18.32
CA ILE A 123 -14.07 5.22 -18.53
C ILE A 123 -14.08 4.72 -19.99
N THR A 124 -14.84 5.36 -20.87
CA THR A 124 -15.00 4.99 -22.29
C THR A 124 -14.05 5.72 -23.23
N VAL A 125 -13.20 6.62 -22.71
CA VAL A 125 -12.30 7.47 -23.51
C VAL A 125 -11.09 6.74 -24.11
N GLY A 126 -10.97 5.43 -23.92
CA GLY A 126 -9.86 4.61 -24.43
C GLY A 126 -9.49 4.88 -25.90
N PRO A 127 -10.46 4.92 -26.84
CA PRO A 127 -10.18 5.22 -28.26
C PRO A 127 -9.53 6.58 -28.50
N LEU A 128 -9.67 7.55 -27.59
CA LEU A 128 -9.09 8.89 -27.76
C LEU A 128 -7.58 8.94 -27.47
N GLY A 129 -7.07 8.06 -26.62
CA GLY A 129 -5.63 8.06 -26.29
C GLY A 129 -4.81 6.98 -26.99
N GLN A 130 -5.44 6.02 -27.68
CA GLN A 130 -4.73 5.08 -28.56
C GLN A 130 -3.90 5.79 -29.63
N PRO A 131 -4.41 6.83 -30.36
CA PRO A 131 -3.64 7.49 -31.42
C PRO A 131 -2.40 8.24 -30.91
N VAL A 132 -2.39 8.65 -29.64
CA VAL A 132 -1.30 9.41 -29.01
C VAL A 132 -0.42 8.55 -28.10
N GLY A 133 -0.63 7.23 -28.08
CA GLY A 133 0.21 6.28 -27.34
C GLY A 133 -0.01 6.28 -25.82
N LEU A 134 -1.14 6.80 -25.33
CA LEU A 134 -1.49 6.79 -23.90
C LEU A 134 -2.13 5.47 -23.44
N TRP A 135 -2.77 4.75 -24.36
CA TRP A 135 -3.33 3.41 -24.12
C TRP A 135 -2.79 2.39 -25.13
N PRO A 136 -2.72 1.10 -24.73
CA PRO A 136 -2.43 0.03 -25.68
C PRO A 136 -3.54 -0.06 -26.73
N GLY A 137 -3.14 -0.43 -27.95
CA GLY A 137 -4.04 -0.65 -29.10
C GLY A 137 -4.69 -2.01 -29.07
#